data_AF-A0A935HW31-F1
#
_entry.id   AF-A0A935HW31-F1
#
_cell.length_a   1.000
_cell.length_b   1.000
_cell.length_c   1.000
_cell.angle_alpha   90.00
_cell.angle_beta   90.00
_cell.angle_gamma   90.00
#
_symmetry.space_group_name_H-M   'P 1'
#
loop_
_entity.id
_entity.type
_entity.pdbx_description
1 polymer ?
#
loop_
_entity_poly.entity_id
_entity_poly.type
_entity_poly.pdbx_seq_one_letter_code
_entity_poly.pdbx_strand_id
1 'polypeptide(L)' 'MDLDQNGNLFITGGGQSGGLITVMYNNAGVRQWVREKSGTAGNNIKCDGNGGIFVTGSFYDYNTGTSNDIMLFEI' A
#
# COMPACT_ATOMS: atom_id res chain seq x y z
N MET A 1 -3.52 -4.69 6.53
CA MET A 1 -4.45 -3.54 6.66
C MET A 1 -4.03 -2.71 7.86
N ASP A 2 -4.33 -1.41 7.85
CA ASP A 2 -4.05 -0.51 8.97
C ASP A 2 -5.05 0.66 9.01
N LEU A 3 -5.13 1.34 10.16
CA LEU A 3 -5.98 2.51 10.39
C LEU A 3 -5.13 3.72 10.77
N ASP A 4 -5.44 4.90 10.22
CA ASP A 4 -4.84 6.15 10.70
C ASP A 4 -5.57 6.68 11.95
N GLN A 5 -5.07 7.80 12.51
CA GLN A 5 -5.65 8.45 13.68
C GLN A 5 -7.08 8.99 13.46
N ASN A 6 -7.49 9.18 12.20
CA ASN A 6 -8.82 9.67 11.84
C ASN A 6 -9.81 8.52 11.58
N GLY A 7 -9.35 7.26 11.67
CA GLY A 7 -10.14 6.07 11.39
C GLY A 7 -10.28 5.77 9.90
N ASN A 8 -9.43 6.35 9.04
CA ASN A 8 -9.38 5.94 7.64
C ASN A 8 -8.71 4.56 7.53
N LEU A 9 -9.31 3.68 6.73
CA LEU A 9 -8.88 2.30 6.55
C LEU A 9 -8.05 2.17 5.28
N PHE A 10 -6.84 1.64 5.44
CA PHE A 10 -5.92 1.32 4.36
C PHE A 10 -5.77 -0.19 4.23
N ILE A 11 -6.08 -0.71 3.05
CA ILE A 11 -5.97 -2.14 2.73
C ILE A 11 -4.95 -2.27 1.61
N THR A 12 -4.00 -3.19 1.78
CA THR A 12 -3.03 -3.54 0.75
C THR A 12 -3.07 -5.04 0.48
N GLY A 13 -2.76 -5.46 -0.75
CA GLY A 13 -2.69 -6.87 -1.11
C GLY A 13 -2.31 -7.10 -2.57
N GLY A 14 -2.32 -8.36 -2.98
CA GLY A 14 -2.04 -8.78 -4.35
C GLY A 14 -3.22 -8.56 -5.29
N GLY A 15 -2.97 -7.92 -6.43
CA GLY A 15 -3.88 -7.83 -7.57
C GLY A 15 -3.86 -9.07 -8.44
N GLN A 16 -4.91 -9.27 -9.23
CA GLN A 16 -5.17 -10.49 -10.01
C GLN A 16 -4.04 -10.88 -10.98
N SER A 17 -3.24 -9.90 -11.43
CA SER A 17 -2.14 -10.09 -12.38
C SER A 17 -0.74 -10.02 -11.76
N GLY A 18 -0.60 -10.19 -10.44
CA GLY A 18 0.72 -10.14 -9.77
C GLY A 18 1.23 -8.72 -9.54
N GLY A 19 0.34 -7.85 -9.03
CA GLY A 19 0.65 -6.47 -8.67
C GLY A 19 0.25 -6.13 -7.23
N LEU A 20 0.63 -4.96 -6.76
CA LEU A 20 0.17 -4.38 -5.51
C LEU A 20 -1.11 -3.60 -5.77
N ILE A 21 -2.12 -3.80 -4.93
CA ILE A 21 -3.30 -2.94 -4.86
C ILE A 21 -3.38 -2.37 -3.45
N THR A 22 -3.52 -1.06 -3.34
CA THR A 22 -3.85 -0.38 -2.08
C THR A 22 -5.12 0.43 -2.25
N VAL A 23 -6.04 0.29 -1.29
CA VAL A 23 -7.33 0.98 -1.27
C VAL A 23 -7.47 1.74 0.04
N MET A 24 -7.99 2.96 -0.04
CA MET A 24 -8.34 3.78 1.12
C MET A 24 -9.86 3.95 1.20
N TYR A 25 -10.39 3.73 2.39
CA TYR A 25 -11.77 4.07 2.77
C TYR A 25 -11.73 5.09 3.91
N ASN A 26 -12.63 6.06 3.88
CA ASN A 26 -12.79 6.94 5.03
C ASN A 26 -13.53 6.21 6.18
N ASN A 27 -13.59 6.83 7.36
CA ASN A 27 -14.26 6.27 8.54
C ASN A 27 -15.80 6.07 8.37
N ALA A 28 -16.39 6.58 7.28
CA ALA A 28 -17.78 6.30 6.91
C ALA A 28 -17.92 5.08 5.96
N GLY A 29 -16.81 4.38 5.66
CA GLY A 29 -16.79 3.25 4.73
C GLY A 29 -16.84 3.67 3.25
N VAL A 30 -16.61 4.95 2.92
CA VAL A 30 -16.61 5.44 1.54
C VAL A 30 -15.20 5.34 0.96
N ARG A 31 -15.05 4.61 -0.16
CA ARG A 31 -13.79 4.49 -0.89
C ARG A 31 -13.34 5.85 -1.40
N GLN A 32 -12.16 6.30 -0.98
CA GLN A 32 -11.57 7.56 -1.45
C GLN A 32 -10.71 7.34 -2.70
N TRP A 33 -9.87 6.30 -2.71
CA TRP A 33 -8.99 6.02 -3.84
C TRP A 33 -8.54 4.56 -3.91
N VAL A 34 -8.04 4.19 -5.10
CA VAL A 34 -7.36 2.92 -5.40
C VAL A 34 -6.02 3.25 -6.05
N ARG A 35 -4.94 2.64 -5.59
CA ARG A 35 -3.62 2.71 -6.21
C ARG A 35 -3.13 1.31 -6.54
N GLU A 36 -2.70 1.12 -7.78
CA GLU A 36 -2.23 -0.16 -8.28
C GLU A 36 -0.80 -0.04 -8.82
N LYS A 37 0.02 -1.09 -8.61
CA LYS A 37 1.37 -1.17 -9.16
C LYS A 37 1.71 -2.59 -9.59
N SER A 38 1.91 -2.78 -10.88
CA SER A 38 2.28 -4.08 -11.47
C SER A 38 3.69 -4.53 -11.06
N GLY A 39 3.93 -5.85 -11.05
CA GLY A 39 5.26 -6.44 -10.85
C GLY A 39 5.77 -6.35 -9.42
N THR A 40 4.88 -6.13 -8.46
CA THR A 40 5.20 -5.99 -7.04
C THR A 40 4.14 -6.69 -6.20
N ALA A 41 4.50 -7.23 -5.03
CA ALA A 41 3.57 -7.88 -4.12
C ALA A 41 3.63 -7.23 -2.74
N GLY A 42 2.51 -6.69 -2.26
CA GLY A 42 2.43 -6.10 -0.92
C GLY A 42 2.16 -7.16 0.14
N ASN A 43 2.93 -7.11 1.23
CA ASN A 43 2.85 -8.04 2.35
C ASN A 43 2.23 -7.38 3.59
N ASN A 44 2.69 -6.19 3.97
CA ASN A 44 2.14 -5.43 5.10
C ASN A 44 2.04 -3.95 4.77
N ILE A 45 1.15 -3.27 5.50
CA ILE A 45 0.93 -1.82 5.42
C ILE A 45 0.91 -1.22 6.82
N LYS A 46 1.51 -0.04 6.95
CA LYS A 46 1.45 0.81 8.14
C LYS A 46 1.14 2.24 7.73
N CYS A 47 0.33 2.95 8.51
CA CYS A 47 0.16 4.39 8.37
C CYS A 47 0.66 5.12 9.61
N ASP A 48 1.17 6.32 9.43
CA ASP A 48 1.51 7.22 10.52
C ASP A 48 0.35 8.19 10.84
N GLY A 49 0.47 8.92 11.95
CA GLY A 49 -0.53 9.92 12.35
C GLY A 49 -0.63 11.12 11.40
N ASN A 50 0.37 11.36 10.56
CA ASN A 50 0.40 12.48 9.62
C ASN A 50 -0.17 12.13 8.24
N GLY A 51 -0.66 10.90 8.05
CA GLY A 51 -1.19 10.41 6.77
C GLY A 51 -0.14 9.77 5.86
N GLY A 52 1.09 9.58 6.31
CA GLY A 52 2.08 8.79 5.60
C GLY A 52 1.69 7.31 5.54
N ILE A 53 1.84 6.68 4.38
CA ILE A 53 1.48 5.27 4.16
C ILE A 53 2.72 4.50 3.69
N PHE A 54 3.05 3.44 4.43
CA PHE A 54 4.21 2.61 4.20
C PHE A 54 3.76 1.19 3.85
N VAL A 55 4.20 0.69 2.70
CA VAL A 55 3.91 -0.68 2.27
C VAL A 55 5.22 -1.46 2.17
N THR A 56 5.27 -2.60 2.83
CA THR A 56 6.38 -3.57 2.70
C THR A 56 5.94 -4.72 1.82
N GLY A 57 6.87 -5.32 1.10
CA GLY A 57 6.51 -6.24 0.03
C GLY A 57 7.70 -6.73 -0.77
N SER A 58 7.43 -7.59 -1.72
CA SER A 58 8.39 -7.96 -2.74
C SER A 58 8.24 -7.00 -3.92
N PHE A 59 9.10 -5.99 -3.96
CA PHE A 59 9.19 -5.06 -5.06
C PHE A 59 10.44 -5.41 -5.85
N TYR A 60 10.28 -5.68 -7.14
CA TYR A 60 11.43 -5.90 -8.00
C TYR A 60 12.04 -4.56 -8.38
N ASP A 61 13.25 -4.27 -7.89
CA ASP A 61 14.02 -3.11 -8.32
C ASP A 61 14.92 -3.49 -9.50
N TYR A 62 14.60 -2.94 -10.68
CA TYR A 62 15.37 -3.16 -11.91
C TYR A 62 16.78 -2.60 -11.85
N ASN A 63 17.07 -1.66 -10.95
CA ASN A 63 18.41 -1.07 -10.82
C ASN A 63 19.33 -1.92 -9.94
N THR A 64 18.78 -2.58 -8.91
CA THR A 64 19.57 -3.38 -7.96
C THR A 64 19.41 -4.89 -8.15
N GLY A 65 18.40 -5.34 -8.89
CA GLY A 65 18.08 -6.76 -9.09
C GLY A 65 17.56 -7.45 -7.82
N THR A 66 17.13 -6.68 -6.82
CA THR A 66 16.61 -7.21 -5.56
C THR A 66 15.08 -7.28 -5.56
N SER A 67 14.51 -8.03 -4.62
CA SER A 67 13.07 -8.31 -4.54
C SER A 67 12.48 -8.07 -3.15
N ASN A 68 13.17 -7.33 -2.28
CA ASN A 68 12.75 -7.06 -0.90
C ASN A 68 12.99 -5.58 -0.57
N ASP A 69 12.07 -4.71 -0.95
CA ASP A 69 12.16 -3.28 -0.70
C ASP A 69 10.97 -2.78 0.13
N ILE A 70 10.99 -1.49 0.46
CA ILE A 70 9.88 -0.78 1.10
C ILE A 70 9.43 0.29 0.14
N MET A 71 8.12 0.36 -0.14
CA MET A 71 7.53 1.41 -0.95
C MET A 71 6.85 2.45 -0.06
N LEU A 72 7.28 3.70 -0.21
CA LEU A 72 6.58 4.84 0.36
C LEU A 72 5.49 5.28 -0.60
N PHE A 73 4.25 5.35 -0.11
CA PHE A 73 3.21 6.13 -0.76
C PHE A 73 3.13 7.47 -0.04
N GLU A 74 3.67 8.50 -0.70
CA GLU A 74 3.36 9.87 -0.34
C GLU A 74 1.97 10.21 -0.91
N ILE A 75 1.15 10.90 -0.10
CA ILE A 75 -0.12 11.49 -0.51
C ILE A 75 -0.02 12.99 -0.37
#